data_AF-A0A3S0XS04-F1
#
_entry.id   AF-A0A3S0XS04-F1
#
_cell.length_a   1.000
_cell.length_b   1.000
_cell.length_c   1.000
_cell.angle_alpha   90.00
_cell.angle_beta   90.00
_cell.angle_gamma   90.00
#
_symmetry.space_group_name_H-M   'P 1'
#
loop_
_entity.id
_entity.type
_entity.pdbx_description
1 polymer ?
#
loop_
_entity_poly.entity_id
_entity_poly.type
_entity_poly.pdbx_seq_one_letter_code
_entity_poly.pdbx_strand_id
1 'polypeptide(L)'
;MQERILSQAKNWGFICKIDKQGKYQILPQVSTERWKLQLAEEEKWLLFVGDIPQIFCHPSDVLAFLERRRTIKTFTPPNSLRK
;
A
#
# COMPACT_ATOMS: atom_id res chain seq x y z
N MET A 1 -2.81 -13.48 -8.84
CA MET A 1 -3.45 -12.15 -8.61
C MET A 1 -2.52 -11.17 -7.87
N GLN A 2 -1.66 -11.66 -6.99
CA GLN A 2 -0.63 -10.90 -6.27
C GLN A 2 0.17 -9.89 -7.11
N GLU A 3 0.71 -10.30 -8.28
CA GLU A 3 1.54 -9.41 -9.12
C GLU A 3 0.78 -8.15 -9.58
N ARG A 4 -0.53 -8.28 -9.84
CA ARG A 4 -1.39 -7.15 -10.20
C ARG A 4 -1.50 -6.15 -9.06
N ILE A 5 -1.66 -6.64 -7.83
CA ILE A 5 -1.69 -5.78 -6.62
C ILE A 5 -0.35 -5.07 -6.45
N LEU A 6 0.76 -5.79 -6.52
CA LEU A 6 2.10 -5.23 -6.36
C LEU A 6 2.42 -4.18 -7.43
N SER A 7 2.08 -4.47 -8.69
CA SER A 7 2.24 -3.54 -9.81
C SER A 7 1.40 -2.28 -9.58
N GLN A 8 0.12 -2.44 -9.21
CA GLN A 8 -0.77 -1.32 -8.94
C GLN A 8 -0.31 -0.48 -7.74
N ALA A 9 0.13 -1.12 -6.67
CA ALA A 9 0.64 -0.46 -5.48
C ALA A 9 1.88 0.39 -5.80
N LYS A 10 2.83 -0.16 -6.58
CA LYS A 10 4.00 0.60 -7.07
C LYS A 10 3.57 1.79 -7.94
N ASN A 11 2.62 1.59 -8.85
CA ASN A 11 2.09 2.67 -9.71
C ASN A 11 1.43 3.78 -8.89
N TRP A 12 0.79 3.45 -7.78
CA TRP A 12 0.22 4.42 -6.85
C TRP A 12 1.24 5.05 -5.89
N GLY A 13 2.51 4.63 -5.92
CA GLY A 13 3.60 5.22 -5.12
C GLY A 13 3.85 4.51 -3.79
N PHE A 14 3.20 3.38 -3.52
CA PHE A 14 3.47 2.57 -2.33
C PHE A 14 4.79 1.83 -2.43
N ILE A 15 5.43 1.62 -1.28
CA ILE A 15 6.69 0.89 -1.21
C ILE A 15 6.38 -0.60 -1.13
N CYS A 16 6.79 -1.34 -2.15
CA CYS A 16 6.66 -2.81 -2.20
C CYS A 16 8.03 -3.46 -2.00
N LYS A 17 8.17 -4.32 -0.99
CA LYS A 17 9.42 -5.00 -0.67
C LYS A 17 9.19 -6.45 -0.24
N ILE A 18 10.26 -7.20 -0.08
CA ILE A 18 10.25 -8.54 0.51
C ILE A 18 10.86 -8.45 1.90
N ASP A 19 10.24 -9.10 2.89
CA ASP A 19 10.74 -9.14 4.26
C ASP A 19 11.85 -10.18 4.46
N LYS A 20 12.37 -10.29 5.69
CA LYS A 20 13.43 -11.25 6.04
C LYS A 20 13.00 -12.72 5.90
N GLN A 21 11.69 -12.98 5.85
CA GLN A 21 11.11 -14.32 5.69
C GLN A 21 10.74 -14.63 4.24
N GLY A 22 11.06 -13.74 3.29
CA GLY A 22 10.71 -13.92 1.88
C GLY A 22 9.27 -13.54 1.53
N LYS A 23 8.54 -12.88 2.43
CA LYS A 23 7.14 -12.48 2.21
C LYS A 23 7.05 -11.08 1.64
N TYR A 24 6.17 -10.90 0.65
CA TYR A 24 5.90 -9.58 0.07
C TYR A 24 5.19 -8.67 1.07
N GLN A 25 5.61 -7.42 1.13
CA GLN A 25 5.04 -6.37 1.95
C GLN A 25 4.77 -5.11 1.13
N ILE A 26 3.63 -4.47 1.41
CA ILE A 26 3.28 -3.14 0.92
C ILE A 26 3.24 -2.20 2.13
N LEU A 27 4.01 -1.13 2.05
CA LEU A 27 4.12 -0.11 3.09
C LEU A 27 3.50 1.21 2.63
N PRO A 28 3.05 2.05 3.59
CA PRO A 28 2.56 3.38 3.31
C PRO A 28 3.62 4.24 2.64
N GLN A 29 3.13 5.23 1.89
CA GLN A 29 3.98 6.24 1.25
C GLN A 29 4.50 7.25 2.27
N VAL A 30 3.70 7.50 3.31
CA VAL A 30 4.00 8.47 4.36
C VAL A 30 4.52 7.72 5.58
N SER A 31 5.71 8.09 6.06
CA SER A 31 6.38 7.41 7.19
C SER A 31 5.66 7.55 8.53
N THR A 32 4.70 8.47 8.66
CA THR A 32 3.88 8.64 9.86
C THR A 32 2.76 7.60 9.95
N GLU A 33 2.36 7.00 8.83
CA GLU A 33 1.39 5.92 8.83
C GLU A 33 2.03 4.64 9.35
N ARG A 34 1.37 4.02 10.33
CA ARG A 34 1.84 2.78 10.95
C ARG A 34 0.98 1.63 10.47
N TRP A 35 0.91 1.37 9.17
CA TRP A 35 0.29 0.15 8.67
C TRP A 35 1.22 -0.57 7.72
N LYS A 36 1.03 -1.87 7.53
CA LYS A 36 1.69 -2.66 6.49
C LYS A 36 0.76 -3.77 6.06
N LEU A 37 0.76 -4.08 4.78
CA LEU A 37 0.09 -5.26 4.23
C LEU A 37 1.16 -6.29 3.92
N GLN A 38 1.02 -7.50 4.46
CA GLN A 38 1.96 -8.58 4.23
C GLN A 38 1.24 -9.76 3.57
N LEU A 39 1.83 -10.31 2.52
CA LEU A 39 1.33 -11.53 1.90
C LEU A 39 1.52 -12.69 2.87
N ALA A 40 0.41 -13.34 3.22
CA ALA A 40 0.37 -14.55 4.00
C ALA A 40 0.30 -15.77 3.05
N GLU A 41 -0.49 -16.78 3.40
CA GLU A 41 -0.70 -17.97 2.58
C GLU A 41 -1.89 -17.77 1.62
N GLU A 42 -1.89 -18.52 0.50
CA GLU A 42 -3.04 -18.62 -0.42
C GLU A 42 -3.59 -17.27 -0.93
N GLU A 43 -2.72 -16.35 -1.37
CA GLU A 43 -3.10 -15.02 -1.89
C GLU A 43 -3.83 -14.10 -0.88
N LYS A 44 -3.88 -14.46 0.40
CA LYS A 44 -4.43 -13.61 1.46
C LYS A 44 -3.40 -12.61 1.95
N TRP A 45 -3.85 -11.38 2.19
CA TRP A 45 -3.01 -10.32 2.73
C TRP A 45 -3.37 -10.07 4.18
N LEU A 46 -2.40 -10.05 5.08
CA LEU A 46 -2.61 -9.68 6.46
C LEU A 46 -2.31 -8.21 6.63
N LEU A 47 -3.31 -7.44 7.08
CA LEU A 47 -3.12 -6.06 7.50
C LEU A 47 -2.53 -6.04 8.91
N PHE A 48 -1.47 -5.26 9.07
CA PHE A 48 -0.91 -4.89 10.35
C PHE A 48 -1.11 -3.40 10.60
N VAL A 49 -1.36 -3.03 11.84
CA VAL A 49 -1.29 -1.65 12.34
C VAL A 49 -0.21 -1.61 13.42
N GLY A 50 0.85 -0.85 13.16
CA GLY A 50 2.14 -0.99 13.82
C GLY A 50 2.71 -2.38 13.56
N ASP A 51 2.89 -3.13 14.64
CA ASP A 51 3.35 -4.52 14.60
C ASP A 51 2.26 -5.51 15.02
N ILE A 52 1.01 -5.05 15.13
CA ILE A 52 -0.12 -5.88 15.56
C ILE A 52 -0.90 -6.38 14.33
N PRO A 53 -0.96 -7.70 14.09
CA PRO A 53 -1.86 -8.29 13.10
C PRO A 53 -3.31 -7.90 13.37
N GLN A 54 -4.03 -7.46 12.35
CA GLN A 54 -5.43 -7.04 12.47
C GLN A 54 -6.35 -8.04 11.79
N ILE A 55 -6.29 -8.12 10.46
CA ILE A 55 -7.28 -8.86 9.66
C ILE A 55 -6.68 -9.37 8.35
N PHE A 56 -7.16 -10.54 7.90
CA PHE A 56 -6.91 -11.03 6.56
C PHE A 56 -7.84 -10.35 5.55
N CYS A 57 -7.24 -9.83 4.49
CA CYS A 57 -7.89 -9.11 3.41
C CYS A 57 -7.83 -9.96 2.14
N HIS A 58 -8.92 -9.97 1.38
CA HIS A 58 -8.91 -10.48 0.02
C HIS A 58 -8.21 -9.48 -0.92
N PRO A 59 -7.72 -9.95 -2.08
CA PRO A 59 -7.15 -9.09 -3.12
C PRO A 59 -7.95 -7.81 -3.45
N SER A 60 -9.28 -7.91 -3.50
CA SER A 60 -10.17 -6.77 -3.75
C SER A 60 -10.13 -5.74 -2.62
N ASP A 61 -10.12 -6.21 -1.37
CA ASP A 61 -10.08 -5.34 -0.18
C ASP A 61 -8.75 -4.62 -0.10
N VAL A 62 -7.65 -5.30 -0.47
CA VAL A 62 -6.32 -4.70 -0.54
C VAL A 62 -6.28 -3.56 -1.55
N LEU A 63 -6.81 -3.77 -2.75
CA LEU A 63 -6.86 -2.71 -3.76
C LEU A 63 -7.70 -1.52 -3.30
N ALA A 64 -8.88 -1.76 -2.74
CA ALA A 64 -9.73 -0.69 -2.19
C ALA A 64 -9.06 0.04 -1.02
N PHE A 65 -8.35 -0.68 -0.16
CA PHE A 65 -7.60 -0.12 0.97
C PHE A 65 -6.47 0.80 0.50
N LEU A 66 -5.72 0.36 -0.52
CA LEU A 66 -4.62 1.11 -1.11
C LEU A 66 -5.13 2.32 -1.90
N GLU A 67 -6.22 2.16 -2.65
CA GLU A 67 -6.80 3.26 -3.43
C GLU A 67 -7.22 4.42 -2.52
N ARG A 68 -7.86 4.14 -1.38
CA ARG A 68 -8.26 5.17 -0.40
C ARG A 68 -7.07 5.91 0.23
N ARG A 69 -5.89 5.29 0.23
CA ARG A 69 -4.67 5.82 0.86
C ARG A 69 -3.63 6.27 -0.15
N ARG A 70 -3.93 6.23 -1.44
CA ARG A 70 -3.06 6.83 -2.44
C ARG A 70 -3.02 8.32 -2.11
N THR A 71 -1.84 8.84 -1.79
CA THR A 71 -1.68 10.29 -1.77
C THR A 71 -1.93 10.74 -3.20
N ILE A 72 -3.01 11.49 -3.40
CA ILE A 72 -3.17 12.21 -4.64
C ILE A 72 -1.95 13.12 -4.66
N LYS A 73 -0.96 12.81 -5.51
CA LYS A 73 -0.03 13.84 -5.96
C LYS A 73 -0.93 14.86 -6.60
N THR A 74 -1.41 15.84 -5.84
CA THR A 74 -1.96 17.06 -6.41
C THR A 74 -0.79 17.58 -7.20
N PHE A 75 -0.86 17.38 -8.51
CA PHE A 75 -0.07 18.11 -9.45
C PHE A 75 -0.56 19.54 -9.27
N THR A 76 0.00 20.26 -8.30
CA THR A 76 -0.10 21.71 -8.24
C THR A 76 0.73 22.17 -9.43
N PRO A 77 0.12 22.61 -10.55
CA PRO A 77 0.91 23.28 -11.56
C PRO A 77 1.63 24.46 -10.87
N PRO A 78 2.91 24.74 -11.18
CA PRO A 78 3.71 25.74 -10.47
C PRO A 78 3.27 27.20 -10.74
N ASN A 79 1.99 27.49 -10.97
CA ASN A 79 1.56 28.83 -11.40
C ASN A 79 0.14 29.27 -11.01
N SER A 80 -0.33 28.94 -9.80
CA SER A 80 -1.59 29.50 -9.26
C SER A 80 -1.39 30.59 -8.19
N LEU A 81 -0.28 31.35 -8.30
CA LEU A 81 -0.15 32.68 -7.71
C LEU A 81 0.23 33.66 -8.81
N ARG A 82 -0.77 34.08 -9.60
CA ARG A 82 -0.69 35.33 -10.35
C ARG A 82 -1.97 36.14 -10.15
N LYS A 83 -1.75 37.27 -9.47
CA LYS A 83 -2.54 38.50 -9.33
C LYS A 83 -3.64 38.48 -8.29
#